data_AF-A0A1X7M0U7-F1
#
_entry.id   AF-A0A1X7M0U7-F1
#
_cell.length_a   1.000
_cell.length_b   1.000
_cell.length_c   1.000
_cell.angle_alpha   90.00
_cell.angle_beta   90.00
_cell.angle_gamma   90.00
#
_symmetry.space_group_name_H-M   'P 1'
#
loop_
_entity.id
_entity.type
_entity.pdbx_description
1 polymer ?
#
loop_
_entity_poly.entity_id
_entity_poly.type
_entity_poly.pdbx_seq_one_letter_code
_entity_poly.pdbx_strand_id
1 'polypeptide(L)'
;MHLSPTDPSTPRTSAPSSPGVTGALVPAITRDWTCPFCPLLCDDLSVRSHGDGTLSVQDTECSRLTQALAQYGATDAQCRSLVDGSEVDGTAALARAAQLLANARRPLFGGLATDVAGARALYALAAECGAILDHLHGDALSPATLALQDRGSFFTTLSEVRSRADLLVFFGCQPSRRYPRFFTRTLAGADLARELVFVGCAADPAADGFAQTRTETLLPHADPFDTLALWSALSEGREPAALQRDDGSHDGSGHDASGNDTTADARPDATPAATLASLQARIAAARYTVVVYEPGALPGPHAALLIEALNRIVKAANRTSRAACLALGGDDGALTVNQTVTWLSGMPLRTRVSKPARIAGTAPLDHDPYRYRASRLIADGEVDALLWVASFAPQAWPASLDAAIPLIVLGHPALANAAKARGANTVFIPVATPAIDSGGHLFRVDSSVVMPLAAARGAALAPVAEIAARLGALTSELSGELSSDISSARPIPRPSAAPPARPPAQPPGEARP
;
A
#
# COMPACT_ATOMS: atom_id res chain seq x y z
N MET A 1 -12.45 -50.36 1.11
CA MET A 1 -11.60 -49.95 -0.02
C MET A 1 -10.35 -49.32 0.58
N HIS A 2 -9.24 -50.06 0.56
CA HIS A 2 -7.93 -49.61 1.02
C HIS A 2 -7.44 -48.51 0.08
N LEU A 3 -7.20 -47.31 0.61
CA LEU A 3 -6.47 -46.26 -0.09
C LEU A 3 -5.01 -46.34 0.40
N SER A 4 -4.12 -46.67 -0.54
CA SER A 4 -2.67 -46.61 -0.34
C SER A 4 -2.21 -45.16 -0.17
N PRO A 5 -1.17 -44.88 0.63
CA PRO A 5 -0.57 -43.57 0.74
C PRO A 5 0.41 -43.34 -0.42
N THR A 6 0.16 -42.31 -1.22
CA THR A 6 1.16 -41.77 -2.15
C THR A 6 2.16 -40.90 -1.39
N ASP A 7 3.42 -41.29 -1.53
CA ASP A 7 4.66 -40.73 -1.01
C ASP A 7 4.83 -39.23 -1.36
N PRO A 8 5.11 -38.32 -0.40
CA PRO A 8 5.52 -36.96 -0.72
C PRO A 8 7.01 -36.93 -1.07
N SER A 9 7.29 -36.66 -2.34
CA SER A 9 8.61 -36.42 -2.90
C SER A 9 9.47 -35.51 -2.00
N THR A 10 10.67 -35.99 -1.72
CA THR A 10 11.72 -35.40 -0.89
C THR A 10 12.03 -33.93 -1.19
N PRO A 11 12.22 -33.07 -0.16
CA PRO A 11 12.76 -31.74 -0.36
C PRO A 11 14.25 -31.85 -0.64
N ARG A 12 14.70 -31.39 -1.83
CA ARG A 12 16.13 -31.16 -2.07
C ARG A 12 16.57 -29.98 -1.19
N THR A 13 17.16 -30.30 -0.04
CA THR A 13 18.00 -29.39 0.75
C THR A 13 19.25 -29.05 -0.07
N SER A 14 19.27 -27.88 -0.70
CA SER A 14 20.51 -27.21 -1.09
C SER A 14 20.99 -26.38 0.10
N ALA A 15 22.11 -26.81 0.71
CA ALA A 15 22.82 -26.05 1.73
C ALA A 15 23.27 -24.68 1.20
N PRO A 16 23.40 -23.64 2.06
CA PRO A 16 23.91 -22.35 1.66
C PRO A 16 25.41 -22.46 1.36
N SER A 17 25.80 -22.27 0.11
CA SER A 17 27.20 -22.10 -0.29
C SER A 17 27.70 -20.71 0.12
N SER A 18 28.89 -20.67 0.72
CA SER A 18 29.62 -19.49 1.21
C SER A 18 29.66 -18.31 0.21
N PRO A 19 29.75 -17.05 0.68
CA PRO A 19 29.78 -15.89 -0.19
C PRO A 19 31.19 -15.70 -0.76
N GLY A 20 31.31 -15.78 -2.08
CA GLY A 20 32.55 -15.36 -2.75
C GLY A 20 32.87 -16.14 -4.01
N VAL A 21 32.07 -15.98 -5.07
CA VAL A 21 32.54 -16.01 -6.47
C VAL A 21 31.56 -15.16 -7.29
N THR A 22 32.07 -14.15 -7.99
CA THR A 22 31.38 -13.48 -9.11
C THR A 22 31.17 -14.49 -10.24
N GLY A 23 30.16 -15.35 -10.10
CA GLY A 23 29.73 -16.25 -11.17
C GLY A 23 29.01 -15.45 -12.25
N ALA A 24 29.41 -15.63 -13.51
CA ALA A 24 28.67 -15.08 -14.64
C ALA A 24 27.19 -15.51 -14.56
N LEU A 25 26.28 -14.57 -14.80
CA LEU A 25 24.84 -14.85 -14.82
C LEU A 25 24.56 -15.87 -15.92
N VAL A 26 24.10 -17.07 -15.54
CA VAL A 26 23.72 -18.10 -16.49
C VAL A 26 22.33 -17.77 -17.02
N PRO A 27 22.14 -17.64 -18.35
CA PRO A 27 20.82 -17.43 -18.91
C PRO A 27 19.85 -18.54 -18.47
N ALA A 28 18.69 -18.16 -17.97
CA ALA A 28 17.68 -19.09 -17.50
C ALA A 28 16.28 -18.65 -17.91
N ILE A 29 15.35 -19.61 -17.98
CA ILE A 29 13.93 -19.34 -18.16
C ILE A 29 13.20 -19.84 -16.92
N THR A 30 12.48 -18.94 -16.26
CA THR A 30 11.57 -19.26 -15.16
C THR A 30 10.15 -19.23 -15.71
N ARG A 31 9.50 -20.40 -15.73
CA ARG A 31 8.09 -20.56 -16.10
C ARG A 31 7.19 -20.30 -14.89
N ASP A 32 5.92 -19.99 -15.15
CA ASP A 32 4.91 -19.68 -14.14
C ASP A 32 5.40 -18.60 -13.15
N TRP A 33 6.15 -17.64 -13.70
CA TRP A 33 6.79 -16.58 -12.94
C TRP A 33 5.76 -15.55 -12.51
N THR A 34 5.75 -15.23 -11.21
CA THR A 34 4.87 -14.22 -10.65
C THR A 34 5.49 -12.83 -10.77
N CYS A 35 4.89 -11.96 -11.61
CA CYS A 35 5.29 -10.57 -11.76
C CYS A 35 5.00 -9.76 -10.48
N PRO A 36 5.99 -9.05 -9.90
CA PRO A 36 5.83 -8.34 -8.63
C PRO A 36 5.36 -6.88 -8.78
N PHE A 37 5.25 -6.35 -10.00
CA PHE A 37 5.21 -4.90 -10.21
C PHE A 37 3.83 -4.25 -10.07
N CYS A 38 2.75 -5.04 -9.96
CA CYS A 38 1.42 -4.55 -9.63
C CYS A 38 0.67 -5.62 -8.82
N PRO A 39 -0.37 -5.26 -8.06
CA PRO A 39 -1.04 -6.16 -7.13
C PRO A 39 -1.86 -7.27 -7.82
N LEU A 40 -1.96 -7.29 -9.16
CA LEU A 40 -2.52 -8.43 -9.88
C LEU A 40 -1.68 -9.70 -9.72
N LEU A 41 -0.36 -9.56 -9.51
CA LEU A 41 0.58 -10.68 -9.39
C LEU A 41 0.35 -11.75 -10.46
N CYS A 42 0.60 -11.38 -11.73
CA CYS A 42 0.42 -12.29 -12.87
C CYS A 42 1.44 -13.42 -12.81
N ASP A 43 0.94 -14.65 -12.69
CA ASP A 43 1.65 -15.91 -12.45
C ASP A 43 1.66 -16.85 -13.66
N ASP A 44 1.21 -16.36 -14.80
CA ASP A 44 1.14 -17.06 -16.09
C ASP A 44 2.28 -16.65 -17.05
N LEU A 45 3.33 -16.03 -16.52
CA LEU A 45 4.42 -15.45 -17.31
C LEU A 45 5.63 -16.38 -17.39
N SER A 46 6.37 -16.28 -18.49
CA SER A 46 7.71 -16.88 -18.60
C SER A 46 8.75 -15.77 -18.71
N VAL A 47 9.58 -15.62 -17.69
CA VAL A 47 10.68 -14.65 -17.68
C VAL A 47 11.98 -15.32 -18.08
N ARG A 48 12.73 -14.66 -18.95
CA ARG A 48 14.07 -15.05 -19.38
C ARG A 48 15.08 -14.08 -18.80
N SER A 49 16.10 -14.60 -18.14
CA SER A 49 17.31 -13.87 -17.80
C SER A 49 18.39 -14.10 -18.85
N HIS A 50 19.13 -13.03 -19.14
CA HIS A 50 20.22 -13.02 -20.12
C HIS A 50 21.57 -12.92 -19.43
N GLY A 51 22.65 -13.25 -20.15
CA GLY A 51 24.02 -13.24 -19.58
C GLY A 51 24.53 -11.84 -19.20
N ASP A 52 23.89 -10.79 -19.73
CA ASP A 52 24.14 -9.38 -19.39
C ASP A 52 23.26 -8.88 -18.22
N GLY A 53 22.56 -9.79 -17.54
CA GLY A 53 21.70 -9.50 -16.41
C GLY A 53 20.38 -8.80 -16.72
N THR A 54 20.09 -8.54 -18.00
CA THR A 54 18.78 -8.03 -18.42
C THR A 54 17.72 -9.12 -18.35
N LEU A 55 16.45 -8.70 -18.32
CA LEU A 55 15.29 -9.57 -18.22
C LEU A 55 14.32 -9.28 -19.37
N SER A 56 13.69 -10.34 -19.90
CA SER A 56 12.63 -10.21 -20.90
C SER A 56 11.51 -11.20 -20.64
N VAL A 57 10.28 -10.80 -20.92
CA VAL A 57 9.10 -11.68 -20.88
C VAL A 57 8.50 -11.73 -22.27
N GLN A 58 8.15 -12.94 -22.73
CA GLN A 58 7.55 -13.16 -24.05
C GLN A 58 6.03 -12.97 -24.00
N ASP A 59 5.43 -12.61 -25.14
CA ASP A 59 3.98 -12.68 -25.41
C ASP A 59 3.09 -11.99 -24.35
N THR A 60 3.51 -10.81 -23.89
CA THR A 60 2.76 -10.06 -22.86
C THR A 60 2.54 -8.61 -23.23
N GLU A 61 1.28 -8.20 -23.34
CA GLU A 61 0.85 -6.81 -23.52
C GLU A 61 0.72 -6.09 -22.16
N CYS A 62 1.83 -5.89 -21.45
CA CYS A 62 1.85 -5.18 -20.17
C CYS A 62 2.93 -4.11 -20.14
N SER A 63 2.55 -2.87 -20.46
CA SER A 63 3.46 -1.71 -20.47
C SER A 63 4.19 -1.51 -19.14
N ARG A 64 3.50 -1.71 -18.02
CA ARG A 64 4.07 -1.60 -16.67
C ARG A 64 5.18 -2.62 -16.42
N LEU A 65 5.00 -3.87 -16.85
CA LEU A 65 6.03 -4.89 -16.75
C LEU A 65 7.24 -4.55 -17.63
N THR A 66 7.01 -4.17 -18.89
CA THR A 66 8.08 -3.79 -19.82
C THR A 66 8.91 -2.62 -19.27
N GLN A 67 8.25 -1.58 -18.76
CA GLN A 67 8.92 -0.43 -18.16
C GLN A 67 9.71 -0.80 -16.90
N ALA A 68 9.18 -1.68 -16.06
CA ALA A 68 9.86 -2.12 -14.86
C ALA A 68 11.10 -2.95 -15.17
N LEU A 69 11.01 -3.92 -16.10
CA LEU A 69 12.15 -4.76 -16.48
C LEU A 69 13.31 -3.95 -17.10
N ALA A 70 13.01 -2.83 -17.77
CA ALA A 70 14.03 -1.95 -18.33
C ALA A 70 14.96 -1.30 -17.29
N GLN A 71 14.61 -1.37 -15.99
CA GLN A 71 15.44 -0.85 -14.89
C GLN A 71 16.52 -1.83 -14.41
N TYR A 72 16.52 -3.08 -14.90
CA TYR A 72 17.40 -4.15 -14.41
C TYR A 72 18.50 -4.50 -15.41
N GLY A 73 19.74 -4.62 -14.93
CA GLY A 73 20.90 -5.02 -15.75
C GLY A 73 22.07 -5.57 -14.92
N ALA A 74 23.17 -5.97 -15.58
CA ALA A 74 24.33 -6.57 -14.92
C ALA A 74 24.99 -5.67 -13.86
N THR A 75 24.91 -4.34 -14.01
CA THR A 75 25.53 -3.38 -13.09
C THR A 75 24.86 -3.34 -11.72
N ASP A 76 23.64 -3.87 -11.59
CA ASP A 76 22.88 -3.85 -10.33
C ASP A 76 23.63 -4.54 -9.20
N ALA A 77 24.22 -5.70 -9.47
CA ALA A 77 24.99 -6.47 -8.50
C ALA A 77 26.33 -5.81 -8.11
N GLN A 78 26.77 -4.82 -8.89
CA GLN A 78 28.00 -4.06 -8.64
C GLN A 78 27.73 -2.76 -7.88
N CYS A 79 26.45 -2.43 -7.65
CA CYS A 79 26.07 -1.20 -6.96
C CYS A 79 26.66 -1.17 -5.55
N ARG A 80 27.42 -0.11 -5.25
CA ARG A 80 28.04 0.12 -3.93
C ARG A 80 27.07 0.83 -3.00
N SER A 81 27.24 0.60 -1.70
CA SER A 81 26.55 1.42 -0.68
C SER A 81 27.16 2.82 -0.62
N LEU A 82 26.37 3.79 -0.18
CA LEU A 82 26.80 5.19 -0.04
C LEU A 82 26.60 5.67 1.39
N VAL A 83 27.51 6.52 1.85
CA VAL A 83 27.35 7.34 3.06
C VAL A 83 27.76 8.77 2.70
N ASP A 84 26.86 9.71 2.93
CA ASP A 84 27.09 11.15 2.73
C ASP A 84 27.65 11.49 1.33
N GLY A 85 27.15 10.79 0.30
CA GLY A 85 27.57 10.94 -1.10
C GLY A 85 28.83 10.16 -1.50
N SER A 86 29.50 9.48 -0.56
CA SER A 86 30.72 8.70 -0.80
C SER A 86 30.45 7.20 -0.85
N GLU A 87 31.09 6.49 -1.77
CA GLU A 87 31.01 5.03 -1.85
C GLU A 87 31.74 4.36 -0.69
N VAL A 88 31.07 3.41 -0.06
CA VAL A 88 31.58 2.63 1.07
C VAL A 88 31.30 1.14 0.88
N ASP A 89 31.87 0.29 1.73
CA ASP A 89 31.42 -1.10 1.82
C ASP A 89 30.10 -1.22 2.60
N GLY A 90 29.42 -2.35 2.44
CA GLY A 90 28.11 -2.57 3.07
C GLY A 90 28.16 -2.61 4.60
N THR A 91 29.29 -3.02 5.20
CA THR A 91 29.43 -3.06 6.66
C THR A 91 29.51 -1.66 7.25
N ALA A 92 30.27 -0.76 6.63
CA ALA A 92 30.36 0.64 7.01
C ALA A 92 29.01 1.36 6.86
N ALA A 93 28.29 1.10 5.76
CA ALA A 93 26.95 1.66 5.55
C ALA A 93 25.96 1.17 6.63
N LEU A 94 25.96 -0.11 6.96
CA LEU A 94 25.12 -0.68 8.02
C LEU A 94 25.44 -0.09 9.40
N ALA A 95 26.73 0.04 9.75
CA ALA A 95 27.14 0.64 11.01
C ALA A 95 26.66 2.09 11.11
N ARG A 96 26.79 2.88 10.03
CA ARG A 96 26.31 4.26 9.99
C ARG A 96 24.78 4.34 10.10
N ALA A 97 24.05 3.50 9.38
CA ALA A 97 22.59 3.45 9.46
C ALA A 97 22.10 3.05 10.86
N ALA A 98 22.71 2.04 11.50
CA ALA A 98 22.38 1.62 12.86
C ALA A 98 22.64 2.75 13.87
N GLN A 99 23.75 3.49 13.73
CA GLN A 99 24.05 4.64 14.58
C GLN A 99 23.00 5.76 14.43
N LEU A 100 22.53 6.04 13.21
CA LEU A 100 21.47 7.03 12.98
C LEU A 100 20.15 6.59 13.63
N LEU A 101 19.78 5.31 13.51
CA LEU A 101 18.57 4.76 14.14
C LEU A 101 18.65 4.74 15.67
N ALA A 102 19.79 4.34 16.24
CA ALA A 102 20.00 4.31 17.69
C ALA A 102 19.84 5.69 18.35
N ASN A 103 20.19 6.75 17.62
CA ASN A 103 20.09 8.13 18.08
C ASN A 103 18.70 8.77 17.82
N ALA A 104 17.88 8.16 16.96
CA ALA A 104 16.56 8.68 16.62
C ALA A 104 15.57 8.48 17.78
N ARG A 105 14.75 9.49 18.04
CA ARG A 105 13.70 9.49 19.08
C ARG A 105 12.33 9.25 18.47
N ARG A 106 12.14 9.59 17.20
CA ARG A 106 10.90 9.40 16.46
C ARG A 106 11.18 9.05 14.99
N PRO A 107 11.84 7.91 14.73
CA PRO A 107 12.08 7.47 13.37
C PRO A 107 10.78 7.10 12.65
N LEU A 108 10.68 7.47 11.38
CA LEU A 108 9.65 7.01 10.46
C LEU A 108 10.25 5.97 9.53
N PHE A 109 9.58 4.81 9.42
CA PHE A 109 9.86 3.81 8.42
C PHE A 109 8.82 3.99 7.31
N GLY A 110 9.26 4.64 6.24
CA GLY A 110 8.48 5.01 5.08
C GLY A 110 8.85 4.19 3.85
N GLY A 111 8.10 4.37 2.76
CA GLY A 111 8.30 3.58 1.55
C GLY A 111 7.68 2.21 1.74
N LEU A 112 8.34 1.39 2.56
CA LEU A 112 7.98 0.04 2.95
C LEU A 112 7.66 -0.89 1.76
N ALA A 113 8.13 -0.55 0.56
CA ALA A 113 7.90 -1.37 -0.62
C ALA A 113 8.80 -2.61 -0.56
N THR A 114 8.24 -3.70 -0.01
CA THR A 114 8.95 -4.96 0.25
C THR A 114 7.96 -6.14 0.36
N ASP A 115 8.48 -7.35 0.53
CA ASP A 115 7.71 -8.59 0.66
C ASP A 115 7.37 -8.93 2.13
N VAL A 116 6.73 -10.08 2.37
CA VAL A 116 6.40 -10.53 3.74
C VAL A 116 7.63 -10.64 4.64
N ALA A 117 8.75 -11.17 4.13
CA ALA A 117 9.96 -11.35 4.92
C ALA A 117 10.59 -10.01 5.30
N GLY A 118 10.67 -9.07 4.34
CA GLY A 118 11.11 -7.70 4.58
C GLY A 118 10.24 -6.99 5.59
N ALA A 119 8.91 -7.06 5.44
CA ALA A 119 7.97 -6.43 6.37
C ALA A 119 8.09 -6.98 7.80
N ARG A 120 8.29 -8.29 7.98
CA ARG A 120 8.54 -8.92 9.30
C ARG A 120 9.81 -8.38 9.96
N ALA A 121 10.91 -8.34 9.20
CA ALA A 121 12.19 -7.87 9.74
C ALA A 121 12.16 -6.37 10.04
N LEU A 122 11.52 -5.56 9.19
CA LEU A 122 11.32 -4.13 9.41
C LEU A 122 10.43 -3.85 10.61
N TYR A 123 9.38 -4.65 10.84
CA TYR A 123 8.56 -4.54 12.05
C TYR A 123 9.36 -4.84 13.31
N ALA A 124 10.20 -5.88 13.30
CA ALA A 124 11.09 -6.17 14.43
C ALA A 124 12.07 -5.03 14.69
N LEU A 125 12.71 -4.50 13.64
CA LEU A 125 13.58 -3.33 13.75
C LEU A 125 12.82 -2.08 14.25
N ALA A 126 11.59 -1.86 13.80
CA ALA A 126 10.73 -0.77 14.26
C ALA A 126 10.41 -0.89 15.75
N ALA A 127 10.18 -2.12 16.22
CA ALA A 127 9.96 -2.41 17.63
C ALA A 127 11.20 -2.12 18.48
N GLU A 128 12.42 -2.34 17.98
CA GLU A 128 13.65 -1.97 18.69
C GLU A 128 13.82 -0.45 18.79
N CYS A 129 13.57 0.28 17.70
CA CYS A 129 13.85 1.72 17.63
C CYS A 129 12.68 2.62 18.09
N GLY A 130 11.48 2.06 18.26
CA GLY A 130 10.29 2.84 18.61
C GLY A 130 9.68 3.62 17.42
N ALA A 131 9.69 3.01 16.23
CA ALA A 131 9.39 3.68 14.95
C ALA A 131 7.89 3.74 14.60
N ILE A 132 7.56 4.66 13.70
CA ILE A 132 6.27 4.77 13.02
C ILE A 132 6.36 4.03 11.68
N LEU A 133 5.36 3.24 11.31
CA LEU A 133 5.31 2.51 10.04
C LEU A 133 4.20 3.09 9.13
N ASP A 134 4.56 3.59 7.96
CA ASP A 134 3.60 3.97 6.91
C ASP A 134 4.16 3.64 5.52
N HIS A 135 3.31 3.20 4.61
CA HIS A 135 3.72 2.83 3.25
C HIS A 135 3.65 4.04 2.32
N LEU A 136 4.41 4.04 1.23
CA LEU A 136 4.29 5.08 0.19
C LEU A 136 2.89 5.16 -0.45
N HIS A 137 2.10 4.09 -0.32
CA HIS A 137 0.72 3.98 -0.81
C HIS A 137 -0.29 4.02 0.35
N GLY A 138 0.13 4.48 1.53
CA GLY A 138 -0.72 4.55 2.72
C GLY A 138 -2.00 5.35 2.49
N ASP A 139 -1.94 6.42 1.69
CA ASP A 139 -3.11 7.25 1.36
C ASP A 139 -4.13 6.53 0.46
N ALA A 140 -3.66 5.64 -0.42
CA ALA A 140 -4.55 4.81 -1.22
C ALA A 140 -5.14 3.66 -0.38
N LEU A 141 -4.39 3.09 0.56
CA LEU A 141 -4.85 1.97 1.38
C LEU A 141 -5.82 2.39 2.50
N SER A 142 -5.51 3.49 3.19
CA SER A 142 -6.17 3.86 4.45
C SER A 142 -7.69 4.04 4.33
N PRO A 143 -8.25 4.64 3.27
CA PRO A 143 -9.70 4.78 3.12
C PRO A 143 -10.45 3.44 3.13
N ALA A 144 -9.90 2.41 2.49
CA ALA A 144 -10.50 1.08 2.47
C ALA A 144 -10.39 0.39 3.84
N THR A 145 -9.25 0.55 4.53
CA THR A 145 -9.07 0.04 5.89
C THR A 145 -10.05 0.68 6.88
N LEU A 146 -10.22 2.00 6.81
CA LEU A 146 -11.16 2.75 7.67
C LEU A 146 -12.60 2.29 7.45
N ALA A 147 -13.05 2.22 6.19
CA ALA A 147 -14.40 1.75 5.87
C ALA A 147 -14.64 0.31 6.37
N LEU A 148 -13.63 -0.56 6.24
CA LEU A 148 -13.68 -1.93 6.77
C LEU A 148 -13.80 -1.96 8.29
N GLN A 149 -13.01 -1.14 9.01
CA GLN A 149 -13.02 -1.08 10.47
C GLN A 149 -14.37 -0.56 11.01
N ASP A 150 -14.96 0.43 10.35
CA ASP A 150 -16.21 1.04 10.81
C ASP A 150 -17.44 0.18 10.53
N ARG A 151 -17.53 -0.47 9.36
CA ARG A 151 -18.77 -1.10 8.87
C ARG A 151 -18.63 -2.51 8.31
N GLY A 152 -17.42 -3.05 8.20
CA GLY A 152 -17.15 -4.29 7.48
C GLY A 152 -17.12 -4.10 5.96
N SER A 153 -16.86 -5.19 5.24
CA SER A 153 -16.79 -5.21 3.77
C SER A 153 -17.18 -6.59 3.24
N PHE A 154 -17.59 -6.66 1.97
CA PHE A 154 -17.92 -7.89 1.26
C PHE A 154 -16.90 -8.10 0.14
N PHE A 155 -16.01 -9.09 0.26
CA PHE A 155 -14.90 -9.28 -0.67
C PHE A 155 -15.17 -10.37 -1.72
N THR A 156 -14.44 -10.31 -2.83
CA THR A 156 -14.36 -11.37 -3.86
C THR A 156 -12.90 -11.65 -4.22
N THR A 157 -12.66 -12.76 -4.90
CA THR A 157 -11.36 -13.08 -5.51
C THR A 157 -11.35 -12.85 -7.02
N LEU A 158 -10.17 -12.72 -7.63
CA LEU A 158 -10.05 -12.66 -9.09
C LEU A 158 -10.65 -13.92 -9.75
N SER A 159 -10.52 -15.08 -9.10
CA SER A 159 -11.09 -16.34 -9.56
C SER A 159 -12.62 -16.35 -9.52
N GLU A 160 -13.23 -15.76 -8.49
CA GLU A 160 -14.68 -15.59 -8.42
C GLU A 160 -15.19 -14.59 -9.45
N VAL A 161 -14.49 -13.46 -9.64
CA VAL A 161 -14.79 -12.54 -10.75
C VAL A 161 -14.77 -13.30 -12.08
N ARG A 162 -13.71 -14.08 -12.33
CA ARG A 162 -13.55 -14.82 -13.58
C ARG A 162 -14.62 -15.88 -13.80
N SER A 163 -14.96 -16.66 -12.78
CA SER A 163 -15.82 -17.83 -12.95
C SER A 163 -17.30 -17.58 -12.70
N ARG A 164 -17.67 -16.48 -12.04
CA ARG A 164 -19.05 -16.26 -11.55
C ARG A 164 -19.66 -14.92 -11.93
N ALA A 165 -18.86 -13.85 -12.01
CA ALA A 165 -19.40 -12.51 -12.21
C ALA A 165 -19.98 -12.33 -13.61
N ASP A 166 -21.31 -12.22 -13.68
CA ASP A 166 -22.08 -11.90 -14.89
C ASP A 166 -22.37 -10.39 -15.01
N LEU A 167 -22.25 -9.65 -13.89
CA LEU A 167 -22.28 -8.18 -13.87
C LEU A 167 -21.06 -7.62 -13.13
N LEU A 168 -20.24 -6.84 -13.83
CA LEU A 168 -19.17 -6.05 -13.23
C LEU A 168 -19.53 -4.56 -13.29
N VAL A 169 -19.53 -3.90 -12.14
CA VAL A 169 -19.76 -2.46 -12.03
C VAL A 169 -18.47 -1.78 -11.60
N PHE A 170 -17.90 -0.94 -12.47
CA PHE A 170 -16.69 -0.16 -12.21
C PHE A 170 -17.09 1.23 -11.72
N PHE A 171 -16.78 1.57 -10.48
CA PHE A 171 -17.11 2.88 -9.91
C PHE A 171 -15.90 3.80 -9.91
N GLY A 172 -15.97 4.87 -10.71
CA GLY A 172 -14.95 5.93 -10.74
C GLY A 172 -13.55 5.47 -11.17
N CYS A 173 -13.41 4.30 -11.81
CA CYS A 173 -12.10 3.75 -12.16
C CYS A 173 -12.05 3.14 -13.57
N GLN A 174 -10.84 3.08 -14.12
CA GLN A 174 -10.49 2.38 -15.36
C GLN A 174 -9.29 1.47 -15.04
N PRO A 175 -9.53 0.20 -14.65
CA PRO A 175 -8.50 -0.69 -14.10
C PRO A 175 -7.24 -0.80 -14.95
N SER A 176 -7.34 -0.82 -16.28
CA SER A 176 -6.19 -1.06 -17.17
C SER A 176 -5.12 0.02 -17.11
N ARG A 177 -5.48 1.24 -16.67
CA ARG A 177 -4.54 2.36 -16.53
C ARG A 177 -3.40 2.05 -15.54
N ARG A 178 -3.71 1.33 -14.45
CA ARG A 178 -2.72 0.93 -13.43
C ARG A 178 -2.47 -0.57 -13.38
N TYR A 179 -3.43 -1.36 -13.86
CA TYR A 179 -3.43 -2.81 -13.83
C TYR A 179 -3.67 -3.35 -15.26
N PRO A 180 -2.70 -3.22 -16.19
CA PRO A 180 -2.94 -3.40 -17.63
C PRO A 180 -3.57 -4.75 -18.01
N ARG A 181 -3.25 -5.81 -17.28
CA ARG A 181 -3.77 -7.16 -17.51
C ARG A 181 -5.05 -7.49 -16.71
N PHE A 182 -5.73 -6.51 -16.11
CA PHE A 182 -6.91 -6.77 -15.28
C PHE A 182 -7.99 -7.56 -16.04
N PHE A 183 -8.37 -7.09 -17.24
CA PHE A 183 -9.37 -7.78 -18.06
C PHE A 183 -8.84 -9.10 -18.61
N THR A 184 -7.56 -9.21 -18.95
CA THR A 184 -6.96 -10.50 -19.31
C THR A 184 -7.10 -11.52 -18.17
N ARG A 185 -6.81 -11.12 -16.93
CA ARG A 185 -6.88 -12.00 -15.75
C ARG A 185 -8.30 -12.37 -15.34
N THR A 186 -9.26 -11.47 -15.56
CA THR A 186 -10.64 -11.65 -15.09
C THR A 186 -11.60 -12.13 -16.17
N LEU A 187 -11.35 -11.83 -17.44
CA LEU A 187 -12.30 -12.07 -18.53
C LEU A 187 -11.81 -13.07 -19.58
N ALA A 188 -10.49 -13.15 -19.84
CA ALA A 188 -9.96 -13.94 -20.96
C ALA A 188 -10.24 -15.45 -20.81
N GLY A 189 -10.63 -16.06 -21.94
CA GLY A 189 -10.90 -17.49 -22.06
C GLY A 189 -12.08 -17.98 -21.22
N ALA A 190 -13.01 -17.10 -20.85
CA ALA A 190 -14.23 -17.46 -20.14
C ALA A 190 -15.44 -17.38 -21.08
N ASP A 191 -16.30 -18.39 -21.03
CA ASP A 191 -17.53 -18.51 -21.85
C ASP A 191 -18.76 -17.83 -21.23
N LEU A 192 -18.55 -17.06 -20.16
CA LEU A 192 -19.61 -16.34 -19.45
C LEU A 192 -19.89 -15.00 -20.15
N ALA A 193 -21.12 -14.79 -20.59
CA ALA A 193 -21.60 -13.48 -21.03
C ALA A 193 -21.64 -12.50 -19.85
N ARG A 194 -21.11 -11.29 -20.05
CA ARG A 194 -20.96 -10.30 -18.99
C ARG A 194 -21.40 -8.91 -19.39
N GLU A 195 -22.00 -8.22 -18.45
CA GLU A 195 -22.22 -6.78 -18.52
C GLU A 195 -21.14 -6.05 -17.74
N LEU A 196 -20.50 -5.07 -18.39
CA LEU A 196 -19.48 -4.19 -17.82
C LEU A 196 -20.06 -2.78 -17.75
N VAL A 197 -20.36 -2.30 -16.55
CA VAL A 197 -21.00 -1.00 -16.33
C VAL A 197 -20.03 -0.06 -15.64
N PHE A 198 -19.67 1.03 -16.30
CA PHE A 198 -18.81 2.08 -15.74
C PHE A 198 -19.68 3.20 -15.20
N VAL A 199 -19.61 3.47 -13.90
CA VAL A 199 -20.43 4.47 -13.20
C VAL A 199 -19.52 5.59 -12.71
N GLY A 200 -19.83 6.84 -13.08
CA GLY A 200 -19.02 7.99 -12.67
C GLY A 200 -17.68 8.10 -13.39
N CYS A 201 -17.47 7.32 -14.46
CA CYS A 201 -16.28 7.34 -15.28
C CYS A 201 -16.59 6.87 -16.71
N ALA A 202 -15.69 7.18 -17.65
CA ALA A 202 -15.75 6.60 -19.00
C ALA A 202 -15.39 5.10 -18.97
N ALA A 203 -15.93 4.34 -19.93
CA ALA A 203 -15.53 2.96 -20.16
C ALA A 203 -14.02 2.81 -20.31
N ASP A 204 -13.46 1.75 -19.74
CA ASP A 204 -12.06 1.40 -19.91
C ASP A 204 -11.83 0.84 -21.33
N PRO A 205 -10.96 1.46 -22.17
CA PRO A 205 -10.73 0.97 -23.53
C PRO A 205 -10.22 -0.47 -23.60
N ALA A 206 -9.54 -0.96 -22.55
CA ALA A 206 -9.08 -2.35 -22.52
C ALA A 206 -10.19 -3.36 -22.19
N ALA A 207 -11.42 -2.89 -21.89
CA ALA A 207 -12.60 -3.74 -21.82
C ALA A 207 -13.11 -4.11 -23.23
N ASP A 208 -12.72 -3.34 -24.26
CA ASP A 208 -13.06 -3.63 -25.64
C ASP A 208 -12.24 -4.82 -26.16
N GLY A 209 -12.85 -5.68 -26.98
CA GLY A 209 -12.17 -6.84 -27.59
C GLY A 209 -12.47 -8.19 -26.95
N PHE A 210 -13.27 -8.27 -25.89
CA PHE A 210 -13.75 -9.53 -25.33
C PHE A 210 -15.09 -9.93 -25.95
N ALA A 211 -15.14 -11.08 -26.64
CA ALA A 211 -16.26 -11.47 -27.52
C ALA A 211 -17.64 -11.67 -26.84
N GLN A 212 -17.69 -11.64 -25.50
CA GLN A 212 -18.91 -11.88 -24.71
C GLN A 212 -19.18 -10.79 -23.67
N THR A 213 -18.68 -9.57 -23.90
CA THR A 213 -18.87 -8.44 -22.99
C THR A 213 -19.74 -7.36 -23.62
N ARG A 214 -20.74 -6.89 -22.87
CA ARG A 214 -21.48 -5.66 -23.19
C ARG A 214 -21.01 -4.56 -22.27
N THR A 215 -20.38 -3.54 -22.84
CA THR A 215 -19.89 -2.37 -22.10
C THR A 215 -20.90 -1.24 -22.14
N GLU A 216 -21.11 -0.58 -21.01
CA GLU A 216 -21.99 0.58 -20.87
C GLU A 216 -21.37 1.60 -19.91
N THR A 217 -21.57 2.88 -20.18
CA THR A 217 -21.16 3.98 -19.30
C THR A 217 -22.41 4.68 -18.78
N LEU A 218 -22.48 4.89 -17.46
CA LEU A 218 -23.55 5.58 -16.77
C LEU A 218 -22.97 6.77 -16.01
N LEU A 219 -23.60 7.94 -16.15
CA LEU A 219 -23.28 9.13 -15.36
C LEU A 219 -21.78 9.51 -15.37
N PRO A 220 -21.10 9.60 -16.54
CA PRO A 220 -19.64 9.75 -16.63
C PRO A 220 -19.08 11.05 -16.01
N HIS A 221 -19.95 12.03 -15.75
CA HIS A 221 -19.59 13.35 -15.22
C HIS A 221 -20.32 13.67 -13.91
N ALA A 222 -21.07 12.72 -13.34
CA ALA A 222 -21.78 12.97 -12.10
C ALA A 222 -20.83 13.03 -10.91
N ASP A 223 -21.17 13.87 -9.93
CA ASP A 223 -20.44 13.90 -8.67
C ASP A 223 -20.56 12.53 -7.97
N PRO A 224 -19.45 11.92 -7.53
CA PRO A 224 -19.47 10.59 -6.94
C PRO A 224 -20.17 10.52 -5.58
N PHE A 225 -20.17 11.61 -4.79
CA PHE A 225 -20.89 11.64 -3.51
C PHE A 225 -22.40 11.68 -3.74
N ASP A 226 -22.89 12.57 -4.61
CA ASP A 226 -24.30 12.65 -4.99
C ASP A 226 -24.76 11.32 -5.62
N THR A 227 -23.94 10.73 -6.51
CA THR A 227 -24.23 9.44 -7.15
C THR A 227 -24.40 8.32 -6.14
N LEU A 228 -23.47 8.16 -5.19
CA LEU A 228 -23.56 7.10 -4.17
C LEU A 228 -24.62 7.37 -3.11
N ALA A 229 -24.94 8.64 -2.81
CA ALA A 229 -26.04 9.00 -1.93
C ALA A 229 -27.38 8.58 -2.54
N LEU A 230 -27.62 8.93 -3.82
CA LEU A 230 -28.81 8.52 -4.57
C LEU A 230 -28.89 7.00 -4.67
N TRP A 231 -27.79 6.35 -5.07
CA TRP A 231 -27.76 4.90 -5.22
C TRP A 231 -28.01 4.18 -3.89
N SER A 232 -27.39 4.63 -2.80
CA SER A 232 -27.63 4.08 -1.46
C SER A 232 -29.10 4.21 -1.03
N ALA A 233 -29.76 5.34 -1.35
CA ALA A 233 -31.17 5.54 -1.05
C ALA A 233 -32.06 4.57 -1.85
N LEU A 234 -31.78 4.39 -3.14
CA LEU A 234 -32.48 3.43 -4.01
C LEU A 234 -32.28 1.99 -3.53
N SER A 235 -31.06 1.61 -3.15
CA SER A 235 -30.76 0.26 -2.66
C SER A 235 -31.48 -0.08 -1.34
N GLU A 236 -31.91 0.92 -0.57
CA GLU A 236 -32.75 0.73 0.63
C GLU A 236 -34.26 0.86 0.34
N GLY A 237 -34.66 0.90 -0.93
CA GLY A 237 -36.07 0.87 -1.35
C GLY A 237 -36.75 2.23 -1.43
N ARG A 238 -36.00 3.34 -1.53
CA ARG A 238 -36.60 4.63 -1.89
C ARG A 238 -36.99 4.62 -3.37
N GLU A 239 -38.18 5.15 -3.67
CA GLU A 239 -38.65 5.28 -5.05
C GLU A 239 -37.87 6.38 -5.80
N PRO A 240 -37.52 6.18 -7.09
CA PRO A 240 -36.74 7.17 -7.85
C PRO A 240 -37.41 8.54 -7.95
N ALA A 241 -38.75 8.57 -8.03
CA ALA A 241 -39.52 9.81 -8.09
C ALA A 241 -39.37 10.68 -6.83
N ALA A 242 -39.16 10.06 -5.65
CA ALA A 242 -38.95 10.77 -4.40
C ALA A 242 -37.52 11.34 -4.24
N LEU A 243 -36.62 11.02 -5.16
CA LEU A 243 -35.22 11.45 -5.15
C LEU A 243 -34.91 12.47 -6.26
N GLN A 244 -35.92 12.89 -7.00
CA GLN A 244 -35.77 13.99 -7.96
C GLN A 244 -35.53 15.28 -7.18
N ARG A 245 -34.46 16.00 -7.52
CA ARG A 245 -34.31 17.39 -7.08
C ARG A 245 -35.39 18.18 -7.81
N ASP A 246 -36.32 18.79 -7.07
CA ASP A 246 -37.03 19.96 -7.56
C ASP A 246 -35.95 21.00 -7.84
N ASP A 247 -35.59 21.18 -9.10
CA ASP A 247 -34.87 22.35 -9.53
C ASP A 247 -35.81 23.53 -9.29
N GLY A 248 -35.64 24.21 -8.17
CA GLY A 248 -36.46 25.33 -7.74
C GLY A 248 -36.42 26.54 -8.68
N SER A 249 -36.83 26.38 -9.93
CA SER A 249 -37.21 27.42 -10.87
C SER A 249 -38.62 27.92 -10.54
N HIS A 250 -38.78 28.38 -9.30
CA HIS A 250 -39.73 29.44 -9.00
C HIS A 250 -39.00 30.77 -9.17
N ASP A 251 -38.67 31.11 -10.43
CA ASP A 251 -38.52 32.50 -10.86
C ASP A 251 -38.98 32.59 -12.31
N GLY A 252 -40.28 32.82 -12.45
CA GLY A 252 -40.88 33.20 -13.72
C GLY A 252 -40.46 34.62 -14.08
N SER A 253 -39.31 34.78 -14.74
CA SER A 253 -39.04 35.86 -15.70
C SER A 253 -37.62 35.75 -16.27
N GLY A 254 -37.49 35.10 -17.43
CA GLY A 254 -36.31 35.17 -18.27
C GLY A 254 -36.76 35.05 -19.73
N HIS A 255 -36.91 36.20 -20.39
CA HIS A 255 -37.05 36.27 -21.84
C HIS A 255 -35.66 36.24 -22.46
N ASP A 256 -35.35 35.21 -23.24
CA ASP A 256 -34.29 35.24 -24.23
C ASP A 256 -34.78 34.63 -25.53
N ALA A 257 -35.05 35.55 -26.45
CA ALA A 257 -35.29 35.29 -27.85
C ALA A 257 -33.97 34.93 -28.55
N SER A 258 -33.73 33.64 -28.76
CA SER A 258 -32.91 33.18 -29.87
C SER A 258 -33.24 31.73 -30.17
N GLY A 259 -34.07 31.53 -31.20
CA GLY A 259 -34.27 30.22 -31.79
C GLY A 259 -32.94 29.73 -32.37
N ASN A 260 -32.39 28.69 -31.76
CA ASN A 260 -31.50 27.79 -32.46
C ASN A 260 -31.92 26.36 -32.13
N ASP A 261 -32.50 25.72 -33.13
CA ASP A 261 -32.99 24.35 -33.11
C ASP A 261 -31.78 23.43 -33.37
N THR A 262 -31.24 22.82 -32.33
CA THR A 262 -30.27 21.72 -32.48
C THR A 262 -30.89 20.44 -31.95
N THR A 263 -31.59 19.73 -32.83
CA THR A 263 -32.01 18.34 -32.62
C THR A 263 -31.05 17.38 -33.30
N ALA A 264 -30.34 16.55 -32.54
CA ALA A 264 -30.08 15.14 -32.87
C ALA A 264 -29.44 14.40 -31.67
N ASP A 265 -30.13 13.35 -31.20
CA ASP A 265 -29.68 12.24 -30.35
C ASP A 265 -29.69 12.32 -28.81
N ALA A 266 -30.57 13.11 -28.19
CA ALA A 266 -30.93 12.91 -26.78
C ALA A 266 -32.09 11.89 -26.66
N ARG A 267 -31.81 10.68 -26.15
CA ARG A 267 -32.86 9.87 -25.48
C ARG A 267 -33.50 10.75 -24.39
N PRO A 268 -34.79 10.61 -24.06
CA PRO A 268 -35.39 11.42 -22.98
C PRO A 268 -34.51 11.27 -21.74
N ASP A 269 -33.87 12.36 -21.31
CA ASP A 269 -32.76 12.34 -20.35
C ASP A 269 -33.21 11.66 -19.05
N ALA A 270 -32.87 10.37 -18.92
CA ALA A 270 -33.19 9.61 -17.73
C ALA A 270 -32.44 10.27 -16.56
N THR A 271 -33.19 10.74 -15.56
CA THR A 271 -32.59 11.38 -14.39
C THR A 271 -31.54 10.46 -13.75
N PRO A 272 -30.54 10.99 -13.02
CA PRO A 272 -29.56 10.14 -12.34
C PRO A 272 -30.19 9.07 -11.45
N ALA A 273 -31.28 9.41 -10.75
CA ALA A 273 -32.05 8.47 -9.95
C ALA A 273 -32.70 7.35 -10.80
N ALA A 274 -33.30 7.68 -11.95
CA ALA A 274 -33.88 6.68 -12.85
C ALA A 274 -32.81 5.77 -13.47
N THR A 275 -31.66 6.34 -13.85
CA THR A 275 -30.51 5.60 -14.38
C THR A 275 -29.97 4.61 -13.34
N LEU A 276 -29.77 5.06 -12.10
CA LEU A 276 -29.31 4.20 -11.00
C LEU A 276 -30.35 3.16 -10.59
N ALA A 277 -31.65 3.47 -10.69
CA ALA A 277 -32.72 2.51 -10.43
C ALA A 277 -32.71 1.37 -11.47
N SER A 278 -32.46 1.68 -12.73
CA SER A 278 -32.26 0.69 -13.79
C SER A 278 -31.03 -0.21 -13.50
N LEU A 279 -29.92 0.38 -13.05
CA LEU A 279 -28.76 -0.38 -12.59
C LEU A 279 -29.09 -1.29 -11.40
N GLN A 280 -29.85 -0.80 -10.41
CA GLN A 280 -30.27 -1.57 -9.25
C GLN A 280 -31.12 -2.79 -9.66
N ALA A 281 -32.02 -2.63 -10.64
CA ALA A 281 -32.80 -3.74 -11.18
C ALA A 281 -31.90 -4.80 -11.85
N ARG A 282 -30.86 -4.38 -12.58
CA ARG A 282 -29.86 -5.28 -13.17
C ARG A 282 -29.07 -6.04 -12.09
N ILE A 283 -28.68 -5.37 -11.01
CA ILE A 283 -28.00 -5.99 -9.85
C ILE A 283 -28.89 -7.02 -9.16
N ALA A 284 -30.19 -6.77 -9.06
CA ALA A 284 -31.15 -7.73 -8.51
C ALA A 284 -31.34 -8.96 -9.41
N ALA A 285 -31.25 -8.79 -10.73
CA ALA A 285 -31.39 -9.86 -11.72
C ALA A 285 -30.10 -10.67 -11.95
N ALA A 286 -28.93 -10.09 -11.68
CA ALA A 286 -27.63 -10.72 -11.86
C ALA A 286 -27.40 -11.89 -10.87
N ARG A 287 -26.69 -12.92 -11.32
CA ARG A 287 -26.33 -14.08 -10.47
C ARG A 287 -25.23 -13.72 -9.49
N TYR A 288 -24.24 -12.94 -9.94
CA TYR A 288 -23.13 -12.50 -9.12
C TYR A 288 -22.62 -11.14 -9.60
N THR A 289 -22.93 -10.09 -8.83
CA THR A 289 -22.45 -8.73 -9.12
C THR A 289 -21.11 -8.48 -8.42
N VAL A 290 -20.14 -7.91 -9.15
CA VAL A 290 -18.90 -7.41 -8.55
C VAL A 290 -18.78 -5.92 -8.77
N VAL A 291 -18.72 -5.16 -7.68
CA VAL A 291 -18.42 -3.72 -7.69
C VAL A 291 -16.90 -3.55 -7.58
N VAL A 292 -16.28 -3.10 -8.66
CA VAL A 292 -14.85 -2.84 -8.75
C VAL A 292 -14.60 -1.34 -8.55
N TYR A 293 -13.67 -0.99 -7.67
CA TYR A 293 -13.25 0.39 -7.45
C TYR A 293 -11.77 0.44 -7.11
N GLU A 294 -11.14 1.60 -7.29
CA GLU A 294 -9.76 1.82 -6.90
C GLU A 294 -9.73 2.91 -5.82
N PRO A 295 -9.42 2.59 -4.54
CA PRO A 295 -9.37 3.58 -3.47
C PRO A 295 -8.52 4.81 -3.79
N GLY A 296 -7.40 4.63 -4.48
CA GLY A 296 -6.50 5.72 -4.87
C GLY A 296 -7.03 6.61 -6.01
N ALA A 297 -8.08 6.20 -6.72
CA ALA A 297 -8.73 6.99 -7.77
C ALA A 297 -9.97 7.75 -7.27
N LEU A 298 -10.49 7.41 -6.09
CA LEU A 298 -11.63 8.10 -5.49
C LEU A 298 -11.22 9.51 -5.02
N PRO A 299 -12.13 10.50 -5.11
CA PRO A 299 -11.81 11.85 -4.67
C PRO A 299 -11.57 11.91 -3.16
N GLY A 300 -10.45 12.54 -2.79
CA GLY A 300 -10.13 12.88 -1.40
C GLY A 300 -10.83 14.17 -0.93
N PRO A 301 -10.83 14.45 0.38
CA PRO A 301 -10.22 13.66 1.45
C PRO A 301 -11.14 12.55 2.02
N HIS A 302 -12.40 12.48 1.58
CA HIS A 302 -13.43 11.62 2.19
C HIS A 302 -13.70 10.30 1.45
N ALA A 303 -12.69 9.73 0.77
CA ALA A 303 -12.83 8.49 0.02
C ALA A 303 -13.37 7.32 0.86
N ALA A 304 -13.13 7.30 2.18
CA ALA A 304 -13.68 6.27 3.09
C ALA A 304 -15.22 6.26 3.09
N LEU A 305 -15.87 7.43 2.99
CA LEU A 305 -17.33 7.54 2.93
C LEU A 305 -17.89 6.96 1.62
N LEU A 306 -17.18 7.16 0.51
CA LEU A 306 -17.56 6.57 -0.77
C LEU A 306 -17.44 5.05 -0.72
N ILE A 307 -16.35 4.53 -0.14
CA ILE A 307 -16.15 3.08 0.02
C ILE A 307 -17.19 2.48 0.98
N GLU A 308 -17.53 3.16 2.08
CA GLU A 308 -18.62 2.76 2.97
C GLU A 308 -19.96 2.69 2.21
N ALA A 309 -20.28 3.69 1.39
CA ALA A 309 -21.49 3.72 0.60
C ALA A 309 -21.56 2.57 -0.44
N LEU A 310 -20.46 2.28 -1.13
CA LEU A 310 -20.35 1.11 -2.02
C LEU A 310 -20.62 -0.19 -1.26
N ASN A 311 -20.00 -0.38 -0.09
CA ASN A 311 -20.24 -1.56 0.74
C ASN A 311 -21.69 -1.63 1.25
N ARG A 312 -22.34 -0.50 1.54
CA ARG A 312 -23.76 -0.45 1.91
C ARG A 312 -24.67 -0.88 0.75
N ILE A 313 -24.40 -0.42 -0.47
CA ILE A 313 -25.13 -0.83 -1.67
C ILE A 313 -25.00 -2.33 -1.88
N VAL A 314 -23.77 -2.86 -1.79
CA VAL A 314 -23.51 -4.31 -1.89
C VAL A 314 -24.20 -5.08 -0.76
N LYS A 315 -24.19 -4.57 0.47
CA LYS A 315 -24.92 -5.16 1.62
C LYS A 315 -26.42 -5.24 1.36
N ALA A 316 -27.00 -4.19 0.79
CA ALA A 316 -28.42 -4.16 0.45
C ALA A 316 -28.76 -5.15 -0.68
N ALA A 317 -27.93 -5.19 -1.74
CA ALA A 317 -28.08 -6.18 -2.82
C ALA A 317 -28.02 -7.63 -2.30
N ASN A 318 -27.16 -7.90 -1.31
CA ASN A 318 -27.01 -9.23 -0.71
C ASN A 318 -28.25 -9.74 0.05
N ARG A 319 -29.29 -8.92 0.24
CA ARG A 319 -30.59 -9.37 0.76
C ARG A 319 -31.34 -10.24 -0.24
N THR A 320 -31.09 -10.10 -1.54
CA THR A 320 -31.85 -10.77 -2.61
C THR A 320 -30.99 -11.46 -3.67
N SER A 321 -29.80 -10.92 -3.99
CA SER A 321 -28.83 -11.52 -4.93
C SER A 321 -27.46 -11.68 -4.26
N ARG A 322 -26.44 -12.15 -5.00
CA ARG A 322 -25.06 -12.21 -4.48
C ARG A 322 -24.25 -11.08 -5.08
N ALA A 323 -23.61 -10.29 -4.23
CA ALA A 323 -22.76 -9.20 -4.65
C ALA A 323 -21.51 -9.09 -3.77
N ALA A 324 -20.42 -8.57 -4.34
CA ALA A 324 -19.17 -8.35 -3.63
C ALA A 324 -18.42 -7.12 -4.17
N CYS A 325 -17.46 -6.65 -3.40
CA CYS A 325 -16.53 -5.57 -3.75
C CYS A 325 -15.15 -6.14 -4.11
N LEU A 326 -14.53 -5.59 -5.15
CA LEU A 326 -13.12 -5.78 -5.46
C LEU A 326 -12.41 -4.43 -5.43
N ALA A 327 -11.70 -4.15 -4.34
CA ALA A 327 -10.88 -2.95 -4.20
C ALA A 327 -9.52 -3.16 -4.89
N LEU A 328 -9.25 -2.40 -5.94
CA LEU A 328 -7.97 -2.44 -6.65
C LEU A 328 -6.96 -1.55 -5.94
N GLY A 329 -5.87 -2.14 -5.46
CA GLY A 329 -4.84 -1.44 -4.70
C GLY A 329 -3.77 -2.40 -4.19
N GLY A 330 -2.84 -1.90 -3.37
CA GLY A 330 -1.75 -2.72 -2.84
C GLY A 330 -0.49 -2.74 -3.70
N ASP A 331 -0.29 -1.70 -4.54
CA ASP A 331 0.93 -1.51 -5.33
C ASP A 331 2.20 -1.59 -4.47
N ASP A 332 3.30 -2.01 -5.08
CA ASP A 332 4.62 -2.11 -4.45
C ASP A 332 4.66 -2.89 -3.13
N GLY A 333 3.73 -3.85 -2.94
CA GLY A 333 3.64 -4.64 -1.71
C GLY A 333 2.88 -3.96 -0.57
N ALA A 334 2.19 -2.84 -0.82
CA ALA A 334 1.50 -2.10 0.24
C ALA A 334 0.47 -2.96 0.99
N LEU A 335 -0.30 -3.78 0.27
CA LEU A 335 -1.24 -4.72 0.89
C LEU A 335 -0.49 -5.80 1.70
N THR A 336 0.62 -6.33 1.17
CA THR A 336 1.48 -7.30 1.86
C THR A 336 1.98 -6.77 3.19
N VAL A 337 2.49 -5.54 3.20
CA VAL A 337 3.04 -4.91 4.41
C VAL A 337 1.91 -4.64 5.39
N ASN A 338 0.77 -4.12 4.93
CA ASN A 338 -0.38 -3.87 5.79
C ASN A 338 -0.86 -5.16 6.48
N GLN A 339 -1.02 -6.25 5.73
CA GLN A 339 -1.38 -7.55 6.30
C GLN A 339 -0.32 -8.03 7.31
N THR A 340 0.95 -7.91 6.94
CA THR A 340 2.08 -8.33 7.79
C THR A 340 2.10 -7.61 9.13
N VAL A 341 2.02 -6.28 9.10
CA VAL A 341 1.97 -5.46 10.32
C VAL A 341 0.71 -5.78 11.12
N THR A 342 -0.42 -6.03 10.46
CA THR A 342 -1.69 -6.39 11.12
C THR A 342 -1.58 -7.68 11.91
N TRP A 343 -1.04 -8.78 11.35
CA TRP A 343 -0.93 -10.03 12.12
C TRP A 343 0.17 -9.99 13.18
N LEU A 344 1.19 -9.12 13.03
CA LEU A 344 2.27 -8.98 14.01
C LEU A 344 1.89 -8.12 15.21
N SER A 345 1.07 -7.08 14.98
CA SER A 345 0.76 -6.06 16.00
C SER A 345 -0.69 -6.05 16.45
N GLY A 346 -1.61 -6.62 15.66
CA GLY A 346 -3.05 -6.44 15.80
C GLY A 346 -3.58 -5.13 15.21
N MET A 347 -2.72 -4.25 14.68
CA MET A 347 -3.06 -2.95 14.09
C MET A 347 -2.52 -2.83 12.66
N PRO A 348 -3.20 -2.09 11.75
CA PRO A 348 -2.70 -1.88 10.40
C PRO A 348 -1.52 -0.88 10.37
N LEU A 349 -1.08 -0.50 9.17
CA LEU A 349 -0.14 0.61 8.99
C LEU A 349 -0.64 1.92 9.64
N ARG A 350 0.26 2.90 9.76
CA ARG A 350 0.08 4.13 10.56
C ARG A 350 -0.05 3.80 12.04
N THR A 351 0.86 2.93 12.46
CA THR A 351 1.02 2.49 13.83
C THR A 351 2.43 2.81 14.28
N ARG A 352 2.54 3.44 15.44
CA ARG A 352 3.79 3.58 16.17
C ARG A 352 3.98 2.37 17.07
N VAL A 353 5.12 1.72 16.95
CA VAL A 353 5.55 0.65 17.85
C VAL A 353 6.48 1.27 18.87
N SER A 354 6.27 1.02 20.16
CA SER A 354 7.13 1.55 21.23
C SER A 354 8.34 0.66 21.48
N LYS A 355 9.50 1.28 21.75
CA LYS A 355 10.73 0.55 22.11
C LYS A 355 10.59 -0.26 23.40
N PRO A 356 11.41 -1.31 23.63
CA PRO A 356 11.36 -2.11 24.86
C PRO A 356 11.55 -1.26 26.12
N ALA A 357 12.46 -0.28 26.07
CA ALA A 357 12.76 0.67 27.14
C ALA A 357 11.69 1.78 27.33
N ARG A 358 10.43 1.54 26.94
CA ARG A 358 9.33 2.51 27.12
C ARG A 358 9.00 2.72 28.60
N ILE A 359 8.46 3.88 28.93
CA ILE A 359 8.04 4.20 30.29
C ILE A 359 6.90 3.26 30.69
N ALA A 360 6.99 2.68 31.90
CA ALA A 360 5.94 1.83 32.45
C ALA A 360 4.60 2.58 32.46
N GLY A 361 3.54 1.96 31.94
CA GLY A 361 2.22 2.56 31.79
C GLY A 361 1.95 3.22 30.43
N THR A 362 2.96 3.37 29.55
CA THR A 362 2.73 3.78 28.16
C THR A 362 2.30 2.60 27.28
N ALA A 363 1.40 2.88 26.33
CA ALA A 363 0.90 1.86 25.40
C ALA A 363 2.04 1.33 24.51
N PRO A 364 2.16 0.00 24.34
CA PRO A 364 3.19 -0.60 23.49
C PRO A 364 2.98 -0.29 22.01
N LEU A 365 1.74 -0.03 21.61
CA LEU A 365 1.32 0.31 20.26
C LEU A 365 0.41 1.54 20.32
N ASP A 366 0.55 2.45 19.36
CA ASP A 366 -0.32 3.61 19.18
C ASP A 366 -0.70 3.69 17.70
N HIS A 367 -1.97 3.46 17.38
CA HIS A 367 -2.49 3.46 16.02
C HIS A 367 -3.37 4.70 15.81
N ASP A 368 -3.02 5.48 14.80
CA ASP A 368 -3.81 6.63 14.37
C ASP A 368 -3.57 6.91 12.88
N PRO A 369 -4.57 6.65 12.02
CA PRO A 369 -4.43 6.74 10.57
C PRO A 369 -4.28 8.16 10.05
N TYR A 370 -4.49 9.19 10.87
CA TYR A 370 -4.32 10.60 10.49
C TYR A 370 -3.03 11.17 11.07
N ARG A 371 -2.75 10.93 12.35
CA ARG A 371 -1.55 11.40 13.05
C ARG A 371 -0.28 10.77 12.49
N TYR A 372 -0.33 9.50 12.10
CA TYR A 372 0.84 8.76 11.62
C TYR A 372 0.94 8.66 10.09
N ARG A 373 0.22 9.53 9.36
CA ARG A 373 0.38 9.70 7.92
C ARG A 373 1.76 10.29 7.60
N ALA A 374 2.57 9.60 6.80
CA ALA A 374 3.96 9.99 6.50
C ALA A 374 4.10 11.39 5.92
N SER A 375 3.25 11.78 4.96
CA SER A 375 3.32 13.09 4.31
C SER A 375 3.13 14.24 5.30
N ARG A 376 2.20 14.09 6.25
CA ARG A 376 1.99 15.03 7.35
C ARG A 376 3.21 15.06 8.27
N LEU A 377 3.64 13.90 8.78
CA LEU A 377 4.76 13.81 9.72
C LEU A 377 6.04 14.48 9.18
N ILE A 378 6.29 14.31 7.88
CA ILE A 378 7.45 14.93 7.20
C ILE A 378 7.23 16.44 7.05
N ALA A 379 6.05 16.87 6.58
CA ALA A 379 5.76 18.29 6.39
C ALA A 379 5.80 19.11 7.69
N ASP A 380 5.36 18.50 8.80
CA ASP A 380 5.29 19.15 10.11
C ASP A 380 6.62 19.06 10.89
N GLY A 381 7.68 18.45 10.32
CA GLY A 381 8.97 18.26 10.98
C GLY A 381 8.89 17.37 12.22
N GLU A 382 7.93 16.45 12.25
CA GLU A 382 7.59 15.63 13.42
C GLU A 382 8.49 14.39 13.59
N VAL A 383 9.34 14.09 12.59
CA VAL A 383 10.23 12.93 12.54
C VAL A 383 11.68 13.39 12.54
N ASP A 384 12.56 12.62 13.19
CA ASP A 384 13.99 12.94 13.30
C ASP A 384 14.92 11.97 12.55
N ALA A 385 14.35 10.97 11.87
CA ALA A 385 15.02 10.12 10.90
C ALA A 385 13.99 9.46 9.97
N LEU A 386 14.35 9.23 8.71
CA LEU A 386 13.56 8.45 7.75
C LEU A 386 14.35 7.21 7.31
N LEU A 387 13.80 6.02 7.53
CA LEU A 387 14.21 4.81 6.83
C LEU A 387 13.23 4.60 5.66
N TRP A 388 13.72 4.68 4.43
CA TRP A 388 12.94 4.54 3.20
C TRP A 388 13.24 3.21 2.51
N VAL A 389 12.21 2.37 2.32
CA VAL A 389 12.34 1.09 1.62
C VAL A 389 11.66 1.12 0.25
N ALA A 390 12.42 0.82 -0.80
CA ALA A 390 11.98 0.84 -2.19
C ALA A 390 12.61 -0.31 -3.00
N SER A 391 12.19 -1.55 -2.73
CA SER A 391 12.82 -2.73 -3.34
C SER A 391 12.20 -3.19 -4.67
N PHE A 392 11.12 -2.60 -5.17
CA PHE A 392 10.47 -3.03 -6.45
C PHE A 392 10.69 -2.06 -7.60
N ALA A 393 10.58 -0.78 -7.32
CA ALA A 393 10.76 0.31 -8.25
C ALA A 393 11.60 1.41 -7.58
N PRO A 394 12.37 2.20 -8.34
CA PRO A 394 13.21 3.26 -7.79
C PRO A 394 12.39 4.51 -7.42
N GLN A 395 11.37 4.33 -6.57
CA GLN A 395 10.58 5.42 -6.01
C GLN A 395 11.45 6.19 -5.02
N ALA A 396 11.71 7.46 -5.33
CA ALA A 396 12.43 8.35 -4.43
C ALA A 396 11.62 8.63 -3.16
N TRP A 397 12.32 8.93 -2.07
CA TRP A 397 11.72 9.44 -0.85
C TRP A 397 11.03 10.80 -1.10
N PRO A 398 10.15 11.26 -0.20
CA PRO A 398 9.44 12.53 -0.36
C PRO A 398 10.40 13.71 -0.51
N ALA A 399 10.21 14.52 -1.56
CA ALA A 399 11.03 15.69 -1.82
C ALA A 399 10.89 16.78 -0.72
N SER A 400 9.81 16.74 0.06
CA SER A 400 9.59 17.60 1.22
C SER A 400 10.45 17.23 2.44
N LEU A 401 11.21 16.13 2.39
CA LEU A 401 12.10 15.75 3.49
C LEU A 401 13.29 16.71 3.58
N ASP A 402 13.34 17.47 4.67
CA ASP A 402 14.45 18.36 5.01
C ASP A 402 15.80 17.62 4.91
N ALA A 403 16.79 18.26 4.30
CA ALA A 403 18.15 17.72 4.12
C ALA A 403 18.89 17.48 5.45
N ALA A 404 18.50 18.18 6.52
CA ALA A 404 19.06 17.98 7.86
C ALA A 404 18.59 16.65 8.49
N ILE A 405 17.45 16.12 8.07
CA ILE A 405 16.91 14.86 8.62
C ILE A 405 17.68 13.67 8.02
N PRO A 406 18.27 12.81 8.87
CA PRO A 406 18.89 11.57 8.44
C PRO A 406 17.96 10.72 7.59
N LEU A 407 18.48 10.30 6.44
CA LEU A 407 17.82 9.41 5.50
C LEU A 407 18.61 8.11 5.36
N ILE A 408 17.96 6.98 5.57
CA ILE A 408 18.49 5.64 5.31
C ILE A 408 17.65 5.02 4.21
N VAL A 409 18.24 4.73 3.05
CA VAL A 409 17.55 4.16 1.90
C VAL A 409 17.96 2.69 1.74
N LEU A 410 16.98 1.80 1.83
CA LEU A 410 17.10 0.40 1.43
C LEU A 410 16.36 0.23 0.11
N GLY A 411 17.05 0.24 -1.03
CA GLY A 411 16.31 0.35 -2.30
C GLY A 411 17.02 -0.16 -3.54
N HIS A 412 16.27 -0.09 -4.64
CA HIS A 412 16.74 -0.47 -5.96
C HIS A 412 18.03 0.29 -6.36
N PRO A 413 19.02 -0.37 -7.00
CA PRO A 413 20.29 0.25 -7.43
C PRO A 413 20.16 1.60 -8.17
N ALA A 414 19.11 1.77 -8.98
CA ALA A 414 18.84 3.01 -9.70
C ALA A 414 18.62 4.25 -8.79
N LEU A 415 18.40 4.07 -7.48
CA LEU A 415 18.34 5.17 -6.50
C LEU A 415 19.71 5.71 -6.07
N ALA A 416 20.81 5.02 -6.41
CA ALA A 416 22.16 5.39 -5.97
C ALA A 416 22.55 6.82 -6.37
N ASN A 417 22.24 7.23 -7.61
CA ASN A 417 22.57 8.58 -8.09
C ASN A 417 21.79 9.66 -7.34
N ALA A 418 20.51 9.42 -7.05
CA ALA A 418 19.69 10.34 -6.27
C ALA A 418 20.21 10.45 -4.82
N ALA A 419 20.61 9.33 -4.22
CA ALA A 419 21.16 9.31 -2.86
C ALA A 419 22.53 10.02 -2.81
N LYS A 420 23.37 9.81 -3.83
CA LYS A 420 24.64 10.51 -4.00
C LYS A 420 24.45 12.02 -4.12
N ALA A 421 23.48 12.44 -4.93
CA ALA A 421 23.16 13.85 -5.14
C ALA A 421 22.60 14.54 -3.89
N ARG A 422 21.83 13.82 -3.05
CA ARG A 422 21.38 14.35 -1.75
C ARG A 422 22.55 14.63 -0.81
N GLY A 423 23.59 13.80 -0.83
CA GLY A 423 24.81 14.02 -0.08
C GLY A 423 24.63 13.80 1.42
N ALA A 424 24.90 14.81 2.23
CA ALA A 424 24.98 14.71 3.69
C ALA A 424 23.71 14.12 4.35
N ASN A 425 23.91 13.48 5.51
CA ASN A 425 22.88 12.80 6.29
C ASN A 425 22.15 11.72 5.51
N THR A 426 22.82 11.06 4.55
CA THR A 426 22.20 10.04 3.69
C THR A 426 23.02 8.77 3.68
N VAL A 427 22.37 7.65 3.98
CA VAL A 427 22.91 6.29 3.80
C VAL A 427 22.08 5.59 2.74
N PHE A 428 22.74 4.97 1.76
CA PHE A 428 22.08 4.14 0.75
C PHE A 428 22.68 2.74 0.76
N ILE A 429 21.82 1.73 0.81
CA ILE A 429 22.17 0.32 0.76
C ILE A 429 21.32 -0.32 -0.35
N PRO A 430 21.93 -0.82 -1.44
CA PRO A 430 21.20 -1.52 -2.48
C PRO A 430 20.67 -2.87 -1.95
N VAL A 431 19.43 -3.19 -2.27
CA VAL A 431 18.77 -4.43 -1.82
C VAL A 431 18.22 -5.23 -3.00
N ALA A 432 18.10 -6.54 -2.81
CA ALA A 432 17.48 -7.43 -3.78
C ALA A 432 15.99 -7.11 -3.97
N THR A 433 15.54 -7.19 -5.22
CA THR A 433 14.12 -7.10 -5.57
C THR A 433 13.46 -8.49 -5.51
N PRO A 434 12.39 -8.70 -4.71
CA PRO A 434 11.64 -9.95 -4.71
C PRO A 434 11.05 -10.27 -6.09
N ALA A 435 11.09 -11.55 -6.49
CA ALA A 435 10.79 -12.08 -7.82
C ALA A 435 11.79 -11.74 -8.94
N ILE A 436 12.71 -10.80 -8.74
CA ILE A 436 13.78 -10.50 -9.70
C ILE A 436 15.08 -11.14 -9.23
N ASP A 437 15.55 -10.74 -8.05
CA ASP A 437 16.86 -11.09 -7.49
C ASP A 437 16.76 -12.16 -6.40
N SER A 438 15.62 -12.20 -5.70
CA SER A 438 15.36 -13.13 -4.60
C SER A 438 13.95 -13.74 -4.69
N GLY A 439 13.75 -14.86 -3.99
CA GLY A 439 12.40 -15.33 -3.69
C GLY A 439 11.69 -14.43 -2.67
N GLY A 440 10.42 -14.71 -2.43
CA GLY A 440 9.60 -13.93 -1.48
C GLY A 440 8.13 -14.31 -1.50
N HIS A 441 7.31 -13.53 -0.81
CA HIS A 441 5.84 -13.69 -0.82
C HIS A 441 5.14 -12.34 -0.89
N LEU A 442 4.10 -12.25 -1.74
CA LEU A 442 3.25 -11.07 -1.83
C LEU A 442 1.77 -11.45 -1.75
N PHE A 443 0.97 -10.60 -1.13
CA PHE A 443 -0.48 -10.70 -1.15
C PHE A 443 -1.00 -10.11 -2.46
N ARG A 444 -1.82 -10.89 -3.18
CA ARG A 444 -2.50 -10.43 -4.37
C ARG A 444 -3.65 -9.50 -4.00
N VAL A 445 -4.12 -8.69 -4.96
CA VAL A 445 -5.16 -7.67 -4.79
C VAL A 445 -6.43 -8.16 -4.08
N ASP A 446 -6.76 -9.45 -4.20
CA ASP A 446 -7.90 -10.09 -3.54
C ASP A 446 -7.65 -10.45 -2.06
N SER A 447 -6.50 -10.08 -1.49
CA SER A 447 -6.09 -10.13 -0.07
C SER A 447 -6.06 -11.49 0.63
N SER A 448 -6.73 -12.48 0.06
CA SER A 448 -6.84 -13.85 0.56
C SER A 448 -5.76 -14.76 -0.01
N VAL A 449 -5.13 -14.37 -1.12
CA VAL A 449 -4.13 -15.18 -1.81
C VAL A 449 -2.74 -14.60 -1.63
N VAL A 450 -1.86 -15.43 -1.08
CA VAL A 450 -0.43 -15.17 -0.98
C VAL A 450 0.27 -15.90 -2.12
N MET A 451 0.96 -15.16 -2.97
CA MET A 451 1.70 -15.70 -4.10
C MET A 451 3.17 -15.92 -3.72
N PRO A 452 3.73 -17.13 -3.92
CA PRO A 452 5.15 -17.34 -3.81
C PRO A 452 5.87 -16.70 -5.00
N LEU A 453 7.02 -16.09 -4.73
CA LEU A 453 7.86 -15.47 -5.75
C LEU A 453 9.12 -16.31 -5.96
N ALA A 454 9.41 -16.64 -7.21
CA ALA A 454 10.69 -17.20 -7.63
C ALA A 454 11.54 -16.09 -8.27
N ALA A 455 12.84 -16.07 -7.97
CA ALA A 455 13.76 -15.11 -8.56
C ALA A 455 13.88 -15.34 -10.09
N ALA A 456 13.81 -14.27 -10.87
CA ALA A 456 14.01 -14.30 -12.32
C ALA A 456 15.48 -14.47 -12.71
N ARG A 457 16.40 -13.96 -11.87
CA ARG A 457 17.86 -14.08 -11.99
C ARG A 457 18.46 -14.30 -10.60
N GLY A 458 19.69 -14.78 -10.55
CA GLY A 458 20.45 -14.84 -9.28
C GLY A 458 21.30 -13.59 -9.11
N ALA A 459 20.93 -12.67 -8.22
CA ALA A 459 21.77 -11.52 -7.89
C ALA A 459 22.38 -11.64 -6.48
N ALA A 460 23.54 -11.00 -6.29
CA ALA A 460 24.29 -11.05 -5.02
C ALA A 460 23.82 -10.01 -3.99
N LEU A 461 22.78 -9.23 -4.28
CA LEU A 461 22.24 -8.24 -3.34
C LEU A 461 21.51 -8.94 -2.19
N ALA A 462 21.67 -8.42 -0.99
CA ALA A 462 20.97 -8.93 0.19
C ALA A 462 19.49 -8.50 0.14
N PRO A 463 18.53 -9.38 0.51
CA PRO A 463 17.14 -9.00 0.68
C PRO A 463 16.96 -7.97 1.81
N VAL A 464 15.88 -7.18 1.74
CA VAL A 464 15.48 -6.24 2.80
C VAL A 464 15.43 -6.91 4.17
N ALA A 465 14.94 -8.15 4.23
CA ALA A 465 14.84 -8.92 5.47
C ALA A 465 16.20 -9.11 6.17
N GLU A 466 17.24 -9.43 5.40
CA GLU A 466 18.59 -9.63 5.92
C GLU A 466 19.20 -8.33 6.42
N ILE A 467 19.08 -7.26 5.62
CA ILE A 467 19.59 -5.93 5.99
C ILE A 467 18.89 -5.40 7.24
N ALA A 468 17.57 -5.49 7.32
CA ALA A 468 16.79 -5.05 8.49
C ALA A 468 17.13 -5.86 9.75
N ALA A 469 17.34 -7.18 9.64
CA ALA A 469 17.77 -8.00 10.76
C ALA A 469 19.17 -7.61 11.28
N ARG A 470 20.12 -7.34 10.38
CA ARG A 470 21.46 -6.87 10.74
C ARG A 470 21.43 -5.48 11.40
N LEU A 471 20.60 -4.58 10.89
CA LEU A 471 20.37 -3.27 11.52
C LEU A 471 19.77 -3.43 12.92
N GLY A 472 18.84 -4.37 13.13
CA GLY A 472 18.23 -4.64 14.43
C GLY A 472 19.27 -5.07 15.47
N ALA A 473 20.14 -6.01 15.11
CA ALA A 473 21.23 -6.47 15.97
C ALA A 473 22.18 -5.31 16.34
N LEU A 474 22.69 -4.57 15.35
CA LEU A 474 23.61 -3.45 15.58
C LEU A 474 22.97 -2.32 16.40
N THR A 475 21.70 -2.02 16.16
CA THR A 475 20.99 -0.95 16.90
C THR A 475 20.75 -1.34 18.36
N SER A 476 20.45 -2.61 18.61
CA SER A 476 20.31 -3.14 19.97
C SER A 476 21.64 -3.09 20.74
N GLU A 477 22.76 -3.45 20.10
CA GLU A 477 24.10 -3.37 20.70
C GLU A 477 24.44 -1.93 21.12
N LEU A 478 24.29 -0.97 20.19
CA LEU A 478 24.55 0.44 20.45
C LEU A 478 23.64 1.03 21.54
N SER A 479 22.37 0.64 21.57
CA SER A 479 21.42 1.10 22.60
C SER A 479 21.76 0.55 23.99
N GLY A 480 22.30 -0.68 24.05
CA GLY A 480 22.79 -1.29 25.28
C GLY A 480 24.01 -0.57 25.85
N GLU A 481 24.97 -0.21 25.00
CA GLU A 481 26.15 0.57 25.38
C GLU A 481 25.76 1.95 25.94
N LEU A 482 24.89 2.68 25.23
CA LEU A 482 24.37 3.99 25.68
C LEU A 482 23.67 3.92 27.05
N SER A 483 22.92 2.86 27.31
CA SER A 483 22.27 2.64 28.60
C SER A 483 23.27 2.33 29.73
N SER A 484 24.32 1.57 29.41
CA SER A 484 25.38 1.21 30.37
C SER A 484 26.26 2.41 30.75
N ASP A 485 26.53 3.31 29.80
CA ASP A 485 27.27 4.55 30.05
C ASP A 485 26.49 5.53 30.95
N ILE A 486 25.16 5.61 30.79
CA ILE A 486 24.31 6.42 31.67
C ILE A 486 24.26 5.83 33.09
N SER A 487 24.26 4.49 33.22
CA SER A 487 24.27 3.81 34.52
C SER A 487 25.62 3.91 35.25
N SER A 488 26.73 4.01 34.50
CA SER A 488 28.09 4.14 35.07
C SER A 488 28.49 5.57 35.42
N ALA A 489 27.75 6.58 34.96
CA ALA A 489 27.94 7.97 35.33
C ALA A 489 27.73 8.17 36.85
N ARG A 490 28.80 8.53 37.59
CA ARG A 490 28.77 8.79 39.03
C ARG A 490 27.64 9.77 39.38
N PRO A 491 26.84 9.52 40.44
CA PRO A 491 25.81 10.46 40.86
C PRO A 491 26.45 11.81 41.20
N ILE A 492 25.93 12.87 40.58
CA ILE A 492 26.28 14.26 40.92
C ILE A 492 26.02 14.43 42.42
N PRO A 493 27.01 14.88 43.23
CA PRO A 493 26.81 15.08 44.65
C PRO A 493 25.70 16.12 44.85
N ARG A 494 24.66 15.73 45.60
CA ARG A 494 23.56 16.64 45.97
C ARG A 494 24.16 17.85 46.71
N PRO A 495 23.81 19.09 46.36
CA PRO A 495 24.21 20.23 47.16
C PRO A 495 23.63 20.09 48.58
N SER A 496 24.49 20.27 49.58
CA SER A 496 24.14 20.26 51.00
C SER A 496 22.98 21.22 51.26
N ALA A 497 21.89 20.72 51.83
CA ALA A 497 20.74 21.53 52.21
C ALA A 497 21.15 22.51 53.34
N ALA A 498 21.00 23.81 53.08
CA ALA A 498 21.08 24.83 54.12
C ALA A 498 19.94 24.64 55.14
N PRO A 499 20.17 24.86 56.45
CA PRO A 499 19.16 24.65 57.48
C PRO A 499 18.00 25.64 57.34
N PRO A 500 16.77 25.25 57.73
CA PRO A 500 15.58 26.09 57.55
C PRO A 500 15.64 27.34 58.42
N ALA A 501 15.25 28.48 57.83
CA ALA A 501 15.09 29.75 58.53
C ALA A 501 13.95 29.67 59.57
N ARG A 502 14.18 30.26 60.75
CA ARG A 502 13.19 30.36 61.83
C ARG A 502 11.94 31.15 61.37
N PRO A 503 10.73 30.75 61.79
CA PRO A 503 9.52 31.50 61.52
C PRO A 503 9.47 32.80 62.34
N PRO A 504 8.84 33.88 61.83
CA PRO A 504 8.71 35.14 62.54
C PRO A 504 7.71 35.04 63.71
N ALA A 505 7.99 35.81 64.76
CA ALA A 505 7.19 35.88 65.98
C ALA A 505 5.81 36.53 65.72
N GLN A 506 4.75 35.95 66.29
CA GLN A 506 3.40 36.51 66.33
C GLN A 506 3.32 37.76 67.23
N PRO A 507 2.61 38.83 66.82
CA PRO A 507 2.30 39.95 67.71
C PRO A 507 1.13 39.61 68.66
N PRO A 508 1.06 40.25 69.85
CA PRO A 508 0.04 39.97 70.85
C PRO A 508 -1.30 40.60 70.49
N GLY A 509 -2.36 40.04 71.07
CA GLY A 509 -3.75 40.15 70.61
C GLY A 509 -4.47 41.47 70.86
N GLU A 510 -5.63 41.57 70.25
CA GLU A 510 -6.71 42.48 70.65
C GLU A 510 -8.00 41.68 70.82
N ALA A 511 -8.70 41.99 71.92
CA ALA A 511 -9.90 41.31 72.40
C ALA A 511 -11.15 42.15 72.10
N ARG A 512 -12.18 41.50 71.52
CA ARG A 512 -13.64 41.67 71.70
C ARG A 512 -14.27 43.08 71.49
N PRO A 513 -15.58 43.20 71.18
CA PRO A 513 -16.74 42.55 71.84
C PRO A 513 -17.13 41.17 71.31
#